data_AF-A0A3S1NAD5-F1
#
_entry.id   AF-A0A3S1NAD5-F1
#
_cell.length_a   1.000
_cell.length_b   1.000
_cell.length_c   1.000
_cell.angle_alpha   90.00
_cell.angle_beta   90.00
_cell.angle_gamma   90.00
#
_symmetry.space_group_name_H-M   'P 1'
#
loop_
_entity.id
_entity.type
_entity.pdbx_description
1 polymer ?
#
loop_
_entity_poly.entity_id
_entity_poly.type
_entity_poly.pdbx_seq_one_letter_code
_entity_poly.pdbx_strand_id
1 'polypeptide(L)' 'MPKSVYDRGLLRPADIARLQRVFDEACQRRQAHPDSAEAREIALTLLALHNAGMVEEDMLMEAVGFRRLEPRSA' A
#
# COMPACT_ATOMS: atom_id res chain seq x y z
N MET A 1 16.38 -25.24 10.99
CA MET A 1 16.81 -23.88 10.60
C MET A 1 15.90 -22.88 11.29
N PRO A 2 16.40 -21.99 12.15
CA PRO A 2 15.54 -20.95 12.71
C PRO A 2 15.16 -20.00 11.57
N LYS A 3 13.86 -19.93 11.28
CA LYS A 3 13.30 -18.95 10.36
C LYS A 3 13.72 -17.56 10.83
N SER A 4 14.34 -16.82 9.93
CA SER A 4 14.95 -15.53 10.21
C SER A 4 13.93 -14.62 10.90
N VAL A 5 14.36 -13.79 11.85
CA VAL A 5 13.50 -12.87 12.62
C VAL A 5 12.64 -11.95 11.72
N TYR A 6 12.99 -11.87 10.43
CA TYR A 6 12.23 -11.19 9.37
C TYR A 6 10.97 -11.91 8.87
N ASP A 7 10.68 -13.14 9.29
CA ASP A 7 9.52 -13.92 8.82
C ASP A 7 8.17 -13.46 9.44
N ARG A 8 8.19 -12.57 10.44
CA ARG A 8 6.97 -12.04 11.07
C ARG A 8 7.11 -10.55 11.42
N GLY A 9 6.61 -9.68 10.54
CA GLY A 9 6.08 -8.38 10.96
C GLY A 9 7.02 -7.18 10.98
N LEU A 10 8.25 -7.28 10.43
CA LEU A 10 9.10 -6.10 10.22
C LEU A 10 9.36 -5.88 8.74
N LEU A 11 8.77 -4.82 8.19
CA LEU A 11 9.10 -4.31 6.86
C LEU A 11 10.60 -3.98 6.83
N ARG A 12 11.32 -4.49 5.83
CA ARG A 12 12.71 -4.08 5.63
C ARG A 12 12.72 -2.62 5.16
N PRO A 13 13.78 -1.84 5.41
CA PRO A 13 13.86 -0.45 4.94
C PRO A 13 13.59 -0.30 3.43
N ALA A 14 14.03 -1.27 2.62
CA ALA A 14 13.76 -1.29 1.19
C ALA A 14 12.27 -1.51 0.85
N ASP A 15 11.55 -2.29 1.66
CA ASP A 15 10.11 -2.50 1.48
C ASP A 15 9.34 -1.25 1.89
N ILE A 16 9.75 -0.57 2.98
CA ILE A 16 9.17 0.71 3.39
C ILE A 16 9.36 1.76 2.29
N ALA A 17 10.57 1.91 1.74
CA ALA A 17 10.85 2.86 0.68
C ALA A 17 10.00 2.59 -0.58
N ARG A 18 9.76 1.32 -0.91
CA ARG A 18 8.89 0.93 -2.02
C ARG A 18 7.43 1.29 -1.74
N LEU A 19 6.91 0.91 -0.59
CA LEU A 19 5.52 1.20 -0.20
C LEU A 19 5.26 2.70 -0.12
N GLN A 20 6.24 3.49 0.35
CA GLN A 20 6.15 4.95 0.36
C GLN A 20 6.05 5.53 -1.06
N ARG A 21 6.89 5.08 -2.01
CA ARG A 21 6.80 5.53 -3.41
C ARG A 21 5.42 5.26 -4.01
N VAL A 22 4.90 4.04 -3.81
CA VAL A 22 3.57 3.68 -4.31
C VAL A 22 2.48 4.52 -3.65
N PHE A 23 2.59 4.74 -2.34
CA PHE A 23 1.65 5.57 -1.59
C PHE A 23 1.63 7.02 -2.09
N ASP A 24 2.81 7.63 -2.26
CA ASP A 24 2.95 9.03 -2.69
C ASP A 24 2.35 9.23 -4.08
N GLU A 25 2.66 8.32 -5.01
CA GLU A 25 2.13 8.38 -6.36
C GLU A 25 0.62 8.12 -6.41
N ALA A 26 0.11 7.19 -5.60
CA ALA A 26 -1.32 6.93 -5.48
C ALA A 26 -2.07 8.16 -4.93
N CYS A 27 -1.51 8.81 -3.90
CA CYS A 27 -2.06 10.06 -3.35
C CYS A 27 -2.05 11.18 -4.41
N GLN A 28 -0.95 11.33 -5.14
CA GLN A 28 -0.82 12.33 -6.20
C GLN A 28 -1.84 12.10 -7.32
N ARG A 29 -1.99 10.87 -7.81
CA ARG A 29 -2.94 10.51 -8.87
C ARG A 29 -4.40 10.75 -8.46
N ARG A 30 -4.71 10.57 -7.17
CA ARG A 30 -6.05 10.78 -6.60
C ARG A 30 -6.29 12.19 -6.06
N GLN A 31 -5.27 13.05 -6.06
CA GLN A 31 -5.29 14.35 -5.41
C GLN A 31 -5.69 14.26 -3.93
N ALA A 32 -5.33 13.15 -3.27
CA ALA A 32 -5.63 12.91 -1.86
C ALA A 32 -4.55 13.56 -0.98
N HIS A 33 -4.97 14.28 0.06
CA HIS A 33 -4.04 14.80 1.06
C HIS A 33 -3.45 13.63 1.88
N PRO A 34 -2.14 13.59 2.18
CA PRO A 34 -1.52 12.46 2.91
C PRO A 34 -2.18 12.11 4.25
N ASP A 35 -2.71 13.11 4.95
CA ASP A 35 -3.42 12.94 6.24
C ASP A 35 -4.94 12.70 6.09
N SER A 36 -5.45 12.55 4.87
CA SER A 36 -6.87 12.31 4.61
C SER A 36 -7.28 10.88 4.95
N ALA A 37 -8.58 10.68 5.15
CA ALA A 37 -9.16 9.34 5.28
C ALA A 37 -8.87 8.48 4.04
N GLU A 38 -8.90 9.07 2.84
CA GLU A 38 -8.58 8.37 1.60
C GLU A 38 -7.13 7.91 1.55
N ALA A 39 -6.18 8.77 1.91
CA ALA A 39 -4.76 8.39 1.99
C ALA A 39 -4.56 7.26 3.01
N ARG A 40 -5.23 7.32 4.17
CA ARG A 40 -5.21 6.22 5.14
C ARG A 40 -5.71 4.90 4.55
N GLU A 41 -6.78 4.91 3.77
CA GLU A 41 -7.29 3.71 3.10
C GLU A 41 -6.29 3.15 2.07
N ILE A 42 -5.62 4.02 1.31
CA ILE A 42 -4.55 3.63 0.37
C ILE A 42 -3.42 2.94 1.15
N ALA A 43 -2.93 3.55 2.23
CA ALA A 43 -1.85 2.99 3.04
C ALA A 43 -2.21 1.62 3.64
N LEU A 44 -3.42 1.48 4.19
CA LEU A 44 -3.90 0.21 4.74
C LEU A 44 -4.03 -0.87 3.66
N THR A 45 -4.48 -0.51 2.46
CA THR A 45 -4.55 -1.42 1.31
C THR A 45 -3.16 -1.89 0.89
N LEU A 46 -2.18 -0.98 0.80
CA LEU A 46 -0.79 -1.33 0.46
C LEU A 46 -0.17 -2.29 1.48
N LEU A 47 -0.38 -2.04 2.77
CA LEU A 47 0.11 -2.92 3.83
C LEU A 47 -0.55 -4.30 3.75
N ALA A 48 -1.86 -4.37 3.50
CA ALA A 48 -2.57 -5.64 3.35
C ALA A 48 -2.05 -6.45 2.15
N LEU A 49 -1.83 -5.80 1.00
CA LEU A 49 -1.28 -6.44 -0.20
C LEU A 49 0.15 -6.94 0.03
N HIS A 50 1.00 -6.11 0.65
CA HIS A 50 2.35 -6.51 1.00
C HIS A 50 2.38 -7.72 1.92
N ASN A 51 1.53 -7.72 2.96
CA ASN A 51 1.40 -8.85 3.89
C ASN A 51 0.85 -10.12 3.22
N ALA A 52 0.11 -9.99 2.13
CA ALA A 52 -0.34 -11.09 1.28
C ALA A 52 0.74 -11.59 0.31
N GLY A 53 1.94 -11.00 0.31
CA GLY A 53 3.07 -11.38 -0.53
C GLY A 53 3.20 -10.58 -1.83
N MET A 54 2.33 -9.59 -2.07
CA MET A 54 2.45 -8.71 -3.22
C MET A 54 3.51 -7.64 -2.95
N VAL A 55 4.71 -7.85 -3.50
CA VAL A 55 5.88 -6.99 -3.24
C VAL A 55 6.35 -6.22 -4.48
N GLU A 56 5.80 -6.54 -5.65
CA GLU A 56 6.13 -5.86 -6.91
C GLU A 56 5.49 -4.48 -6.97
N GLU A 57 6.29 -3.47 -7.28
CA GLU A 57 5.90 -2.05 -7.23
C GLU A 57 4.77 -1.73 -8.22
N ASP A 58 4.88 -2.26 -9.45
CA ASP A 58 3.87 -2.06 -10.49
C ASP A 58 2.52 -2.71 -10.12
N MET A 59 2.54 -3.92 -9.55
CA MET A 59 1.31 -4.59 -9.09
C MET A 59 0.64 -3.84 -7.95
N LEU A 60 1.43 -3.34 -7.00
CA LEU A 60 0.91 -2.49 -5.91
C LEU A 60 0.29 -1.21 -6.47
N MET A 61 0.95 -0.58 -7.45
CA MET A 61 0.47 0.64 -8.11
C MET A 61 -0.83 0.42 -8.86
N GLU A 62 -0.97 -0.66 -9.61
CA GLU A 62 -2.22 -1.01 -10.30
C GLU A 62 -3.36 -1.22 -9.30
N ALA A 63 -3.09 -1.91 -8.19
CA ALA A 63 -4.10 -2.24 -7.19
C ALA A 63 -4.67 -0.99 -6.49
N VAL A 64 -3.84 0.02 -6.22
CA VAL A 64 -4.29 1.26 -5.55
C VAL A 64 -4.64 2.40 -6.50
N GLY A 65 -4.08 2.38 -7.71
CA GLY A 65 -4.24 3.42 -8.72
C GLY A 65 -5.64 3.53 -9.30
N PHE A 66 -6.45 2.45 -9.28
CA PHE A 66 -7.71 2.38 -10.03
C PHE A 66 -9.01 2.36 -9.20
N ARG A 67 -9.00 2.79 -7.93
CA ARG A 67 -10.18 2.60 -7.05
C ARG A 67 -10.77 3.87 -6.43
N ARG A 68 -11.53 4.65 -7.20
CA ARG A 68 -12.77 5.22 -6.63
C ARG A 68 -13.83 4.15 -6.75
N LEU A 69 -13.83 3.17 -5.82
CA LEU A 69 -15.06 2.42 -5.60
C LEU A 69 -16.05 3.43 -5.05
N GLU A 70 -16.96 3.89 -5.90
CA GLU A 70 -18.14 4.61 -5.46
C GLU A 70 -18.76 3.83 -4.29
N PRO A 71 -19.12 4.49 -3.18
CA PRO A 71 -19.86 3.81 -2.13
C PRO A 71 -21.12 3.25 -2.76
N ARG A 72 -21.31 1.93 -2.64
CA ARG A 72 -22.54 1.28 -3.06
C ARG A 72 -23.63 1.78 -2.11
N SER A 73 -24.33 2.84 -2.52
CA SER A 73 -25.49 3.37 -1.80
C SER A 73 -26.48 2.21 -1.60
N ALA A 74 -26.69 1.85 -0.34
CA ALA A 74 -27.73 0.92 0.09
C ALA A 74 -28.99 1.69 0.49
#